data_AF-A0A379AFV3-F1
#
_entry.id   AF-A0A379AFV3-F1
#
_cell.length_a   1.000
_cell.length_b   1.000
_cell.length_c   1.000
_cell.angle_alpha   90.00
_cell.angle_beta   90.00
_cell.angle_gamma   90.00
#
_symmetry.space_group_name_H-M   'P 1'
#
loop_
_entity.id
_entity.type
_entity.pdbx_description
1 polymer ?
#
loop_
_entity_poly.entity_id
_entity_poly.type
_entity_poly.pdbx_seq_one_letter_code
_entity_poly.pdbx_strand_id
1 'polypeptide(L)' 'MEKVKQFGADTPMGRPGQPVEIAPLYVTLASTESSYSSGQVWCSDGGTGTL' A
#
# COMPACT_ATOMS: atom_id res chain seq x y z
N MET A 1 -17.48 13.01 -10.83
CA MET A 1 -18.08 12.42 -9.61
C MET A 1 -18.20 10.91 -9.73
N GLU A 2 -18.81 10.36 -10.79
CA GLU A 2 -19.00 8.90 -10.91
C GLU A 2 -17.71 8.08 -10.84
N LYS A 3 -16.64 8.53 -11.51
CA LYS A 3 -15.32 7.87 -11.45
C LYS A 3 -14.74 7.77 -10.03
N VAL A 4 -14.99 8.75 -9.17
CA VAL A 4 -14.49 8.74 -7.79
C VAL A 4 -15.27 7.73 -6.94
N LYS A 5 -16.58 7.59 -7.20
CA LYS A 5 -17.43 6.62 -6.51
C LYS A 5 -17.06 5.18 -6.83
N GLN A 6 -16.63 4.92 -8.07
CA GLN A 6 -16.23 3.59 -8.53
C GLN A 6 -14.74 3.29 -8.30
N PHE A 7 -13.95 4.25 -7.82
CA PHE A 7 -12.50 4.09 -7.70
C PHE A 7 -12.16 2.98 -6.70
N GLY A 8 -11.39 1.99 -7.14
CA GLY A 8 -10.91 0.88 -6.31
C GLY A 8 -11.91 -0.26 -6.13
N ALA A 9 -13.12 -0.18 -6.70
CA ALA A 9 -14.14 -1.23 -6.61
C ALA A 9 -13.74 -2.54 -7.32
N ASP A 10 -12.82 -2.44 -8.30
CA ASP A 10 -12.26 -3.53 -9.09
C ASP A 10 -11.00 -4.16 -8.48
N THR A 11 -10.45 -3.57 -7.41
CA THR A 11 -9.29 -4.15 -6.69
C THR A 11 -9.71 -5.41 -5.92
N PRO A 12 -8.79 -6.33 -5.60
CA PRO A 12 -9.10 -7.49 -4.78
C PRO A 12 -9.67 -7.15 -3.40
N MET A 13 -9.31 -5.99 -2.84
CA MET A 13 -9.89 -5.48 -1.59
C MET A 13 -11.24 -4.78 -1.77
N GLY A 14 -11.70 -4.57 -3.02
CA GLY A 14 -13.01 -4.00 -3.34
C GLY A 14 -13.21 -2.54 -2.91
N ARG A 15 -12.12 -1.86 -2.54
CA ARG A 15 -12.14 -0.46 -2.09
C ARG A 15 -10.78 0.21 -2.32
N PRO A 16 -10.73 1.54 -2.38
CA PRO A 16 -9.47 2.25 -2.40
C PRO A 16 -8.81 2.21 -1.01
N GLY A 17 -7.47 2.18 -1.02
CA GLY A 17 -6.67 2.39 0.18
C GLY A 17 -6.87 3.81 0.72
N GLN A 18 -6.88 3.93 2.04
CA GLN A 18 -6.86 5.20 2.75
C GLN A 18 -5.41 5.57 3.08
N PRO A 19 -5.05 6.87 3.13
CA PRO A 19 -3.67 7.30 3.38
C PRO A 19 -3.05 6.74 4.68
N VAL A 20 -3.86 6.48 5.70
CA VAL A 20 -3.39 5.89 6.96
C VAL A 20 -2.85 4.47 6.79
N GLU A 21 -3.27 3.74 5.75
CA GLU A 21 -2.92 2.34 5.56
C GLU A 21 -1.51 2.14 4.98
N ILE A 22 -0.95 3.14 4.28
CA ILE A 22 0.44 3.09 3.79
C ILE A 22 1.45 3.60 4.82
N ALA A 23 1.03 4.44 5.79
CA ALA A 23 1.93 5.03 6.78
C ALA A 23 2.79 4.01 7.56
N PRO A 24 2.27 2.84 7.99
CA PRO A 24 3.06 1.83 8.70
C PRO A 24 4.26 1.30 7.90
N LEU A 25 4.20 1.26 6.56
CA LEU A 25 5.34 0.82 5.73
C LEU A 25 6.55 1.73 5.93
N TYR A 26 6.34 3.04 5.96
CA TYR A 26 7.42 4.00 6.18
C TYR A 26 8.00 3.89 7.59
N VAL A 27 7.16 3.71 8.60
CA VAL A 27 7.60 3.54 9.98
C VAL A 27 8.44 2.27 10.12
N THR A 28 7.99 1.16 9.52
CA THR A 28 8.75 -0.10 9.52
C THR A 28 10.08 0.06 8.81
N LEU A 29 10.12 0.65 7.60
CA LEU A 29 11.37 0.86 6.87
C LEU A 29 12.37 1.75 7.62
N ALA A 30 11.89 2.70 8.44
CA ALA A 30 12.72 3.53 9.29
C ALA A 30 13.14 2.85 10.60
N SER A 31 12.53 1.73 10.98
CA SER A 31 12.81 1.03 12.22
C SER A 31 14.22 0.43 12.21
N THR A 32 14.89 0.49 13.37
CA THR A 32 16.18 -0.20 13.59
C THR A 32 16.06 -1.71 13.46
N GLU A 33 14.85 -2.27 13.64
CA GLU A 33 14.58 -3.69 13.45
C GLU A 33 14.69 -4.10 11.97
N SER A 34 14.47 -3.18 11.04
CA SER A 34 14.60 -3.40 9.59
C SER A 34 16.03 -3.23 9.07
N SER A 35 17.04 -3.45 9.93
CA SER A 35 18.47 -3.18 9.65
C SER A 35 19.07 -3.88 8.43
N TYR A 36 18.45 -4.95 7.92
CA TYR A 36 18.89 -5.67 6.72
C TYR A 36 17.98 -5.49 5.50
N SER A 37 16.96 -4.63 5.59
CA SER A 37 16.06 -4.29 4.48
C SER A 37 16.62 -3.09 3.71
N SER A 38 17.48 -3.35 2.72
CA SER A 38 18.09 -2.31 1.88
C SER A 38 17.87 -2.60 0.40
N GLY A 39 17.60 -1.56 -0.40
CA GLY A 39 17.36 -1.67 -1.84
C GLY A 39 16.01 -2.28 -2.25
N GLN A 40 15.12 -2.51 -1.28
CA GLN A 40 13.84 -3.18 -1.50
C GLN A 40 12.74 -2.22 -1.96
N VAL A 41 11.80 -2.74 -2.75
CA VAL A 41 10.52 -2.07 -3.10
C VAL A 41 9.40 -2.82 -2.38
N TRP A 42 8.67 -2.15 -1.50
CA TRP A 42 7.56 -2.75 -0.75
C TRP A 42 6.24 -2.18 -1.26
N CYS A 43 5.32 -3.06 -1.66
CA CYS A 43 4.05 -2.69 -2.27
C CYS A 43 2.90 -2.57 -1.26
N SER A 44 2.02 -1.59 -1.52
CA SER A 44 0.74 -1.38 -0.84
C SER A 44 -0.33 -1.08 -1.89
N ASP A 45 -0.79 -2.13 -2.58
CA ASP A 45 -1.61 -2.02 -3.79
C ASP A 45 -2.99 -2.69 -3.68
N GLY A 46 -3.38 -3.07 -2.46
CA GLY A 46 -4.66 -3.72 -2.20
C GLY A 46 -4.81 -5.12 -2.83
N GLY A 47 -3.70 -5.80 -3.11
CA GLY A 47 -3.70 -7.18 -3.63
C GLY A 47 -3.63 -7.29 -5.16
N THR A 48 -3.45 -6.17 -5.86
CA THR A 48 -3.34 -6.13 -7.32
C THR A 48 -2.13 -6.93 -7.82
N GLY A 49 -1.12 -7.13 -6.95
CA GLY A 49 0.01 -8.01 -7.21
C GLY A 49 1.03 -7.37 -8.15
N THR A 50 1.20 -6.05 -8.08
CA THR A 50 2.11 -5.32 -8.96
C THR A 50 3.54 -5.39 -8.41
N LEU A 51 4.14 -6.58 -8.46
CA LEU A 51 5.59 -6.88 -8.45
C LEU A 51 5.82 -8.27 -9.04
#